data_AF-A0A3M6ZE69-F1
#
_entry.id   AF-A0A3M6ZE69-F1
#
_cell.length_a   1.000
_cell.length_b   1.000
_cell.length_c   1.000
_cell.angle_alpha   90.00
_cell.angle_beta   90.00
_cell.angle_gamma   90.00
#
_symmetry.space_group_name_H-M   'P 1'
#
loop_
_entity.id
_entity.type
_entity.pdbx_description
1 polymer ?
#
loop_
_entity_poly.entity_id
_entity_poly.type
_entity_poly.pdbx_seq_one_letter_code
_entity_poly.pdbx_strand_id
1 'polypeptide(L)'
;MNTATTSPVRRFLIWGGATGWVGGHLEKLLISQGKDVHTTGVRMENQIEVQRVLDEIRPTHVINCAGKTGRPNVDWCEDHKLETIRANVIGTLILADECEKRGIHCTVMATGCIYASQYTPDHTHLLSPPFRETDPANFSGSFYSYTKSRVEDLLRFYPTTLILRLRMPVSDDLHPRNFVTKITQYNHVVSIPNSNSILHDLLPLAIAMAEHAETGVVNFTNPGAISHNEVLGLYREIVDPGFKWENFTLEEQGKVVKAGRSNCELDTTKLVGIVKRYRAEGWEGGEVPEIHEAYRRCFERMREGLQSRGGALA
;
A
#
# COMPACT_ATOMS: atom_id res chain seq x y z
N MET A 1 1.25 -4.61 -46.50
CA MET A 1 1.80 -3.62 -45.55
C MET A 1 1.18 -3.93 -44.20
N ASN A 2 1.96 -4.49 -43.28
CA ASN A 2 1.50 -4.82 -41.94
C ASN A 2 1.36 -3.50 -41.17
N THR A 3 0.15 -3.01 -40.99
CA THR A 3 -0.14 -1.92 -40.04
C THR A 3 0.06 -2.51 -38.65
N ALA A 4 1.29 -2.43 -38.13
CA ALA A 4 1.54 -2.61 -36.72
C ALA A 4 0.70 -1.54 -36.01
N THR A 5 -0.41 -1.94 -35.43
CA THR A 5 -1.17 -1.14 -34.46
C THR A 5 -0.25 -0.93 -33.27
N THR A 6 0.55 0.13 -33.30
CA THR A 6 1.30 0.58 -32.15
C THR A 6 0.29 0.83 -31.05
N SER A 7 0.32 0.03 -29.98
CA SER A 7 -0.48 0.27 -28.80
C SER A 7 -0.30 1.74 -28.37
N PRO A 8 -1.38 2.45 -28.00
CA PRO A 8 -1.28 3.85 -27.64
C PRO A 8 -0.22 4.02 -26.54
N VAL A 9 0.64 5.01 -26.71
CA VAL A 9 1.73 5.30 -25.75
C VAL A 9 1.09 5.59 -24.39
N ARG A 10 1.36 4.73 -23.41
CA ARG A 10 0.88 4.91 -22.04
C ARG A 10 1.76 5.94 -21.33
N ARG A 11 1.14 6.98 -20.80
CA ARG A 11 1.79 8.01 -20.00
C ARG A 11 1.27 7.97 -18.57
N PHE A 12 2.17 7.79 -17.63
CA PHE A 12 1.88 7.70 -16.20
C PHE A 12 2.16 9.03 -15.51
N LEU A 13 1.24 9.46 -14.65
CA LEU A 13 1.46 10.56 -13.73
C LEU A 13 1.27 10.08 -12.29
N ILE A 14 2.33 10.17 -11.47
CA ILE A 14 2.30 9.74 -10.08
C ILE A 14 2.13 10.94 -9.15
N TRP A 15 1.05 10.94 -8.39
CA TRP A 15 0.85 11.88 -7.29
C TRP A 15 1.63 11.42 -6.06
N GLY A 16 2.51 12.29 -5.54
CA GLY A 16 3.37 11.93 -4.41
C GLY A 16 4.49 10.96 -4.78
N GLY A 17 4.93 10.97 -6.06
CA GLY A 17 6.07 10.20 -6.58
C GLY A 17 7.39 10.56 -5.91
N ALA A 18 8.04 11.63 -6.38
CA ALA A 18 9.40 12.03 -5.96
C ALA A 18 9.58 12.25 -4.44
N THR A 19 8.51 12.60 -3.71
CA THR A 19 8.58 12.89 -2.26
C THR A 19 7.99 11.78 -1.39
N GLY A 20 7.36 10.77 -1.99
CA GLY A 20 6.65 9.70 -1.29
C GLY A 20 7.39 8.38 -1.40
N TRP A 21 7.24 7.54 -0.38
CA TRP A 21 7.96 6.26 -0.33
C TRP A 21 7.45 5.26 -1.39
N VAL A 22 6.14 4.95 -1.37
CA VAL A 22 5.53 4.06 -2.37
C VAL A 22 5.60 4.66 -3.78
N GLY A 23 5.37 5.97 -3.90
CA GLY A 23 5.44 6.69 -5.17
C GLY A 23 6.84 6.65 -5.80
N GLY A 24 7.90 6.79 -5.01
CA GLY A 24 9.28 6.69 -5.49
C GLY A 24 9.67 5.27 -5.93
N HIS A 25 9.13 4.23 -5.29
CA HIS A 25 9.28 2.85 -5.75
C HIS A 25 8.60 2.63 -7.12
N LEU A 26 7.37 3.12 -7.28
CA LEU A 26 6.64 3.05 -8.55
C LEU A 26 7.33 3.85 -9.67
N GLU A 27 7.84 5.05 -9.37
CA GLU A 27 8.60 5.86 -10.32
C GLU A 27 9.82 5.10 -10.85
N LYS A 28 10.65 4.55 -9.96
CA LYS A 28 11.82 3.75 -10.35
C LYS A 28 11.44 2.54 -11.18
N LEU A 29 10.37 1.85 -10.79
CA LEU A 29 9.90 0.66 -11.49
C LEU A 29 9.40 1.00 -12.91
N LEU A 30 8.59 2.05 -13.06
CA LEU A 30 8.12 2.52 -14.36
C LEU A 30 9.29 2.97 -15.26
N ILE A 31 10.28 3.70 -14.71
CA ILE A 31 11.49 4.08 -15.44
C ILE A 31 12.26 2.84 -15.91
N SER A 32 12.46 1.85 -15.03
CA SER A 32 13.18 0.60 -15.39
C SER A 32 12.47 -0.22 -16.48
N GLN A 33 11.15 -0.06 -16.61
CA GLN A 33 10.34 -0.66 -17.66
C GLN A 33 10.28 0.19 -18.94
N GLY A 34 11.02 1.31 -19.01
CA GLY A 34 11.06 2.21 -20.17
C GLY A 34 9.75 2.95 -20.42
N LYS A 35 8.92 3.15 -19.39
CA LYS A 35 7.60 3.81 -19.51
C LYS A 35 7.76 5.34 -19.50
N ASP A 36 6.83 6.04 -20.17
CA ASP A 36 6.69 7.50 -20.07
C ASP A 36 6.05 7.84 -18.72
N VAL A 37 6.86 8.37 -17.79
CA VAL A 37 6.46 8.60 -16.40
C VAL A 37 6.82 10.00 -15.94
N HIS A 38 5.84 10.64 -15.31
CA HIS A 38 5.96 11.94 -14.67
C HIS A 38 5.56 11.83 -13.20
N THR A 39 6.10 12.73 -12.38
CA THR A 39 5.68 12.86 -10.98
C THR A 39 5.27 14.31 -10.69
N THR A 40 4.36 14.48 -9.73
CA THR A 40 3.91 15.81 -9.30
C THR A 40 3.84 15.92 -7.78
N GLY A 41 4.21 17.10 -7.29
CA GLY A 41 4.05 17.52 -5.91
C GLY A 41 2.82 18.40 -5.68
N VAL A 42 1.96 18.58 -6.70
CA VAL A 42 0.72 19.36 -6.58
C VAL A 42 -0.15 18.79 -5.46
N ARG A 43 -0.70 19.68 -4.64
CA ARG A 43 -1.64 19.28 -3.59
C ARG A 43 -2.99 18.96 -4.22
N MET A 44 -3.53 17.77 -3.93
CA MET A 44 -4.75 17.29 -4.56
C MET A 44 -5.97 18.17 -4.24
N GLU A 45 -5.97 18.84 -3.09
CA GLU A 45 -7.05 19.76 -2.71
C GLU A 45 -7.02 21.10 -3.47
N ASN A 46 -5.99 21.36 -4.29
CA ASN A 46 -5.94 22.51 -5.18
C ASN A 46 -6.40 22.10 -6.60
N GLN A 47 -7.71 22.12 -6.81
CA GLN A 47 -8.34 21.66 -8.06
C GLN A 47 -7.79 22.35 -9.32
N ILE A 48 -7.50 23.66 -9.25
CA ILE A 48 -6.99 24.41 -10.41
C ILE A 48 -5.62 23.87 -10.84
N GLU A 49 -4.72 23.62 -9.88
CA GLU A 49 -3.40 23.05 -10.19
C GLU A 49 -3.49 21.58 -10.60
N VAL A 50 -4.43 20.81 -10.05
CA VAL A 50 -4.71 19.44 -10.51
C VAL A 50 -5.12 19.46 -11.98
N GLN A 51 -6.09 20.30 -12.36
CA GLN A 51 -6.55 20.47 -13.74
C GLN A 51 -5.38 20.86 -14.66
N ARG A 52 -4.62 21.89 -14.28
CA ARG A 52 -3.47 22.38 -15.05
C ARG A 52 -2.46 21.26 -15.33
N VAL A 53 -2.04 20.51 -14.32
CA VAL A 53 -1.07 19.42 -14.50
C VAL A 53 -1.64 18.29 -15.36
N LEU A 54 -2.90 17.91 -15.18
CA LEU A 54 -3.54 16.90 -16.02
C LEU A 54 -3.63 17.34 -17.49
N ASP A 55 -3.95 18.61 -17.74
CA ASP A 55 -4.09 19.17 -19.09
C ASP A 55 -2.75 19.39 -19.79
N GLU A 56 -1.68 19.71 -19.05
CA GLU A 56 -0.33 19.87 -19.58
C GLU A 56 0.31 18.51 -19.92
N ILE A 57 0.30 17.58 -18.96
CA ILE A 57 0.95 16.27 -19.09
C ILE A 57 0.14 15.35 -20.01
N ARG A 58 -1.21 15.47 -19.99
CA ARG A 58 -2.14 14.57 -20.68
C ARG A 58 -1.82 13.09 -20.42
N PRO A 59 -1.78 12.66 -19.14
CA PRO A 59 -1.50 11.27 -18.82
C PRO A 59 -2.68 10.39 -19.26
N THR A 60 -2.40 9.13 -19.56
CA THR A 60 -3.46 8.12 -19.75
C THR A 60 -3.77 7.39 -18.45
N HIS A 61 -2.81 7.36 -17.52
CA HIS A 61 -2.93 6.71 -16.23
C HIS A 61 -2.40 7.63 -15.12
N VAL A 62 -3.17 7.77 -14.05
CA VAL A 62 -2.76 8.44 -12.82
C VAL A 62 -2.62 7.40 -11.72
N ILE A 63 -1.52 7.46 -10.96
CA ILE A 63 -1.34 6.67 -9.75
C ILE A 63 -1.25 7.61 -8.56
N ASN A 64 -2.27 7.62 -7.71
CA ASN A 64 -2.33 8.42 -6.51
C ASN A 64 -1.68 7.69 -5.32
N CYS A 65 -0.45 8.07 -4.99
CA CYS A 65 0.24 7.66 -3.76
C CYS A 65 0.22 8.75 -2.68
N ALA A 66 -0.44 9.88 -2.94
CA ALA A 66 -0.49 11.01 -2.02
C ALA A 66 -1.49 10.73 -0.90
N GLY A 67 -1.09 11.10 0.32
CA GLY A 67 -1.94 10.98 1.49
C GLY A 67 -1.21 11.39 2.77
N LYS A 68 -1.96 11.92 3.72
CA LYS A 68 -1.48 12.19 5.07
C LYS A 68 -1.74 10.96 5.94
N THR A 69 -0.66 10.30 6.35
CA THR A 69 -0.65 9.25 7.37
C THR A 69 -0.08 9.74 8.70
N GLY A 70 0.15 11.06 8.83
CA GLY A 70 0.80 11.68 9.98
C GLY A 70 2.31 11.44 10.08
N ARG A 71 2.95 12.15 11.02
CA ARG A 71 4.31 11.84 11.50
C ARG A 71 4.27 11.82 13.04
N PRO A 72 4.81 10.80 13.72
CA PRO A 72 5.42 9.58 13.14
C PRO A 72 4.39 8.56 12.60
N ASN A 73 3.12 8.68 12.99
CA ASN A 73 2.07 7.74 12.64
C ASN A 73 0.67 8.41 12.60
N VAL A 74 -0.37 7.59 12.44
CA VAL A 74 -1.78 8.02 12.27
C VAL A 74 -2.38 8.76 13.47
N ASP A 75 -1.76 8.70 14.66
CA ASP A 75 -2.22 9.44 15.84
C ASP A 75 -2.21 10.95 15.59
N TRP A 76 -1.33 11.44 14.69
CA TRP A 76 -1.31 12.83 14.26
C TRP A 76 -2.67 13.29 13.68
N CYS A 77 -3.40 12.39 13.02
CA CYS A 77 -4.69 12.69 12.40
C CYS A 77 -5.80 12.98 13.43
N GLU A 78 -5.65 12.53 14.69
CA GLU A 78 -6.61 12.84 15.76
C GLU A 78 -6.60 14.33 16.10
N ASP A 79 -5.42 14.95 16.11
CA ASP A 79 -5.25 16.37 16.42
C ASP A 79 -5.36 17.27 15.16
N HIS A 80 -5.26 16.69 13.96
CA HIS A 80 -5.21 17.41 12.68
C HIS A 80 -6.31 16.95 11.71
N LYS A 81 -7.55 16.94 12.21
CA LYS A 81 -8.71 16.40 11.49
C LYS A 81 -9.00 17.18 10.20
N LEU A 82 -8.92 18.51 10.22
CA LEU A 82 -9.21 19.34 9.05
C LEU A 82 -8.17 19.13 7.94
N GLU A 83 -6.90 19.03 8.29
CA GLU A 83 -5.82 18.75 7.34
C GLU A 83 -5.94 17.35 6.76
N THR A 84 -6.39 16.39 7.56
CA THR A 84 -6.68 15.03 7.13
C THR A 84 -7.86 15.02 6.16
N ILE A 85 -8.95 15.73 6.46
CA ILE A 85 -10.11 15.88 5.55
C ILE A 85 -9.67 16.52 4.23
N ARG A 86 -8.94 17.65 4.28
CA ARG A 86 -8.48 18.37 3.08
C ARG A 86 -7.66 17.47 2.16
N ALA A 87 -6.64 16.81 2.69
CA ALA A 87 -5.74 16.00 1.87
C ALA A 87 -6.36 14.65 1.47
N ASN A 88 -6.91 13.89 2.43
CA ASN A 88 -7.29 12.50 2.21
C ASN A 88 -8.72 12.33 1.69
N VAL A 89 -9.62 13.29 1.96
CA VAL A 89 -11.02 13.25 1.51
C VAL A 89 -11.21 14.16 0.31
N ILE A 90 -11.12 15.47 0.52
CA ILE A 90 -11.39 16.47 -0.52
C ILE A 90 -10.42 16.29 -1.69
N GLY A 91 -9.12 16.23 -1.42
CA GLY A 91 -8.10 16.07 -2.45
C GLY A 91 -8.24 14.78 -3.26
N THR A 92 -8.41 13.63 -2.58
CA THR A 92 -8.59 12.35 -3.29
C THR A 92 -9.82 12.36 -4.20
N LEU A 93 -10.95 12.91 -3.74
CA LEU A 93 -12.17 13.01 -4.54
C LEU A 93 -12.01 13.96 -5.71
N ILE A 94 -11.37 15.12 -5.52
CA ILE A 94 -11.04 16.05 -6.61
C ILE A 94 -10.20 15.34 -7.68
N LEU A 95 -9.14 14.63 -7.28
CA LEU A 95 -8.28 13.96 -8.24
C LEU A 95 -9.02 12.88 -9.03
N ALA A 96 -9.82 12.04 -8.36
CA ALA A 96 -10.63 11.02 -9.03
C ALA A 96 -11.64 11.64 -10.01
N ASP A 97 -12.32 12.71 -9.59
CA ASP A 97 -13.30 13.42 -10.40
C ASP A 97 -12.68 14.09 -11.64
N GLU A 98 -11.52 14.73 -11.48
CA GLU A 98 -10.81 15.33 -12.61
C GLU A 98 -10.21 14.30 -13.58
N CYS A 99 -9.86 13.11 -13.09
CA CYS A 99 -9.46 11.98 -13.94
C CYS A 99 -10.65 11.44 -14.73
N GLU A 100 -11.80 11.22 -14.08
CA GLU A 100 -13.03 10.71 -14.71
C GLU A 100 -13.50 11.63 -15.84
N LYS A 101 -13.55 12.95 -15.61
CA LYS A 101 -13.91 13.95 -16.62
C LYS A 101 -13.05 13.88 -17.90
N ARG A 102 -11.83 13.37 -17.78
CA ARG A 102 -10.83 13.27 -18.85
C ARG A 102 -10.66 11.84 -19.39
N GLY A 103 -11.42 10.87 -18.87
CA GLY A 103 -11.25 9.46 -19.23
C GLY A 103 -9.89 8.88 -18.84
N ILE A 104 -9.26 9.41 -17.79
CA ILE A 104 -7.95 8.97 -17.30
C ILE A 104 -8.16 7.84 -16.29
N HIS A 105 -7.48 6.72 -16.47
CA HIS A 105 -7.50 5.64 -15.49
C HIS A 105 -6.83 6.10 -14.19
N CYS A 106 -7.52 6.01 -13.06
CA CYS A 106 -7.02 6.48 -11.76
C CYS A 106 -6.83 5.32 -10.78
N THR A 107 -5.58 4.95 -10.49
CA THR A 107 -5.25 4.00 -9.43
C THR A 107 -4.99 4.73 -8.11
N VAL A 108 -5.76 4.43 -7.07
CA VAL A 108 -5.62 5.00 -5.73
C VAL A 108 -4.97 3.98 -4.80
N MET A 109 -3.78 4.31 -4.29
CA MET A 109 -3.10 3.54 -3.24
C MET A 109 -3.78 3.83 -1.90
N ALA A 110 -4.81 3.05 -1.59
CA ALA A 110 -5.67 3.19 -0.42
C ALA A 110 -5.16 2.33 0.76
N THR A 111 -6.06 1.95 1.66
CA THR A 111 -5.71 1.27 2.90
C THR A 111 -6.72 0.18 3.25
N GLY A 112 -6.22 -0.99 3.61
CA GLY A 112 -7.02 -2.07 4.20
C GLY A 112 -7.20 -1.95 5.72
N CYS A 113 -6.59 -0.94 6.36
CA CYS A 113 -6.73 -0.66 7.79
C CYS A 113 -8.09 -0.03 8.18
N ILE A 114 -9.18 -0.50 7.55
CA ILE A 114 -10.58 -0.12 7.78
C ILE A 114 -11.41 -1.30 8.33
N TYR A 115 -10.72 -2.40 8.65
CA TYR A 115 -11.30 -3.61 9.22
C TYR A 115 -10.67 -3.99 10.56
N ALA A 116 -11.42 -4.75 11.35
CA ALA A 116 -10.97 -5.40 12.57
C ALA A 116 -11.52 -6.82 12.61
N SER A 117 -10.62 -7.81 12.58
CA SER A 117 -10.96 -9.23 12.71
C SER A 117 -11.26 -9.58 14.17
N GLN A 118 -11.97 -10.68 14.36
CA GLN A 118 -12.12 -11.31 15.67
C GLN A 118 -11.02 -12.35 15.86
N TYR A 119 -10.43 -12.38 17.05
CA TYR A 119 -9.35 -13.29 17.40
C TYR A 119 -9.71 -14.07 18.66
N THR A 120 -9.01 -15.19 18.88
CA THR A 120 -8.99 -15.88 20.17
C THR A 120 -8.57 -14.92 21.31
N PRO A 121 -8.92 -15.21 22.58
CA PRO A 121 -8.58 -14.32 23.70
C PRO A 121 -7.08 -14.04 23.87
N ASP A 122 -6.21 -14.94 23.41
CA ASP A 122 -4.75 -14.79 23.38
C ASP A 122 -4.23 -14.10 22.11
N HIS A 123 -5.11 -13.75 21.18
CA HIS A 123 -4.85 -13.04 19.92
C HIS A 123 -3.91 -13.75 18.93
N THR A 124 -3.77 -15.08 19.05
CA THR A 124 -2.90 -15.90 18.20
C THR A 124 -3.60 -16.43 16.95
N HIS A 125 -4.93 -16.60 16.98
CA HIS A 125 -5.70 -17.17 15.88
C HIS A 125 -6.93 -16.32 15.52
N LEU A 126 -7.25 -16.28 14.23
CA LEU A 126 -8.46 -15.64 13.73
C LEU A 126 -9.69 -16.51 13.99
N LEU A 127 -10.79 -15.88 14.40
CA LEU A 127 -12.11 -16.50 14.56
C LEU A 127 -13.09 -16.09 13.45
N SER A 128 -12.82 -14.96 12.79
CA SER A 128 -13.62 -14.44 11.67
C SER A 128 -12.97 -14.80 10.32
N PRO A 129 -13.75 -15.01 9.25
CA PRO A 129 -13.19 -15.15 7.91
C PRO A 129 -12.45 -13.86 7.47
N PRO A 130 -11.52 -13.96 6.51
CA PRO A 130 -10.87 -12.79 5.91
C PRO A 130 -11.88 -11.85 5.23
N PHE A 131 -11.64 -10.54 5.30
CA PHE A 131 -12.53 -9.53 4.73
C PHE A 131 -12.40 -9.43 3.22
N ARG A 132 -13.52 -9.48 2.50
CA ARG A 132 -13.62 -9.31 1.04
C ARG A 132 -13.76 -7.85 0.64
N GLU A 133 -13.59 -7.56 -0.64
CA GLU A 133 -13.78 -6.22 -1.20
C GLU A 133 -15.21 -5.70 -1.06
N THR A 134 -16.18 -6.61 -0.98
CA THR A 134 -17.60 -6.29 -0.82
C THR A 134 -18.02 -6.04 0.62
N ASP A 135 -17.18 -6.39 1.60
CA ASP A 135 -17.56 -6.30 3.01
C ASP A 135 -17.54 -4.86 3.50
N PRO A 136 -18.55 -4.42 4.28
CA PRO A 136 -18.57 -3.08 4.84
C PRO A 136 -17.43 -2.91 5.86
N ALA A 137 -16.79 -1.75 5.85
CA ALA A 137 -15.78 -1.40 6.84
C ALA A 137 -16.36 -1.46 8.26
N ASN A 138 -15.70 -2.18 9.16
CA ASN A 138 -16.12 -2.34 10.55
C ASN A 138 -15.16 -1.69 11.56
N PHE A 139 -14.10 -1.02 11.10
CA PHE A 139 -13.14 -0.35 11.97
C PHE A 139 -13.05 1.15 11.70
N SER A 140 -13.38 1.93 12.73
CA SER A 140 -13.33 3.39 12.76
C SER A 140 -12.58 3.92 13.97
N GLY A 141 -11.75 3.08 14.62
CA GLY A 141 -11.04 3.40 15.86
C GLY A 141 -9.94 4.45 15.75
N SER A 142 -9.72 5.02 14.55
CA SER A 142 -8.93 6.23 14.33
C SER A 142 -9.63 7.13 13.30
N PHE A 143 -9.43 8.44 13.40
CA PHE A 143 -9.94 9.42 12.44
C PHE A 143 -9.39 9.18 11.03
N TYR A 144 -8.15 8.69 10.94
CA TYR A 144 -7.56 8.22 9.68
C TYR A 144 -8.40 7.10 9.05
N SER A 145 -8.67 6.02 9.79
CA SER A 145 -9.47 4.89 9.28
C SER A 145 -10.91 5.31 8.99
N TYR A 146 -11.51 6.12 9.87
CA TYR A 146 -12.86 6.67 9.71
C TYR A 146 -13.02 7.42 8.38
N THR A 147 -12.06 8.29 8.03
CA THR A 147 -12.12 9.07 6.79
C THR A 147 -11.84 8.20 5.57
N LYS A 148 -10.85 7.29 5.65
CA LYS A 148 -10.47 6.43 4.53
C LYS A 148 -11.59 5.48 4.09
N SER A 149 -12.35 4.90 5.03
CA SER A 149 -13.48 4.03 4.67
C SER A 149 -14.56 4.78 3.89
N ARG A 150 -14.90 6.00 4.33
CA ARG A 150 -15.91 6.85 3.67
C ARG A 150 -15.49 7.33 2.30
N VAL A 151 -14.21 7.62 2.12
CA VAL A 151 -13.67 7.98 0.80
C VAL A 151 -13.76 6.80 -0.14
N GLU A 152 -13.43 5.59 0.31
CA GLU A 152 -13.57 4.38 -0.51
C GLU A 152 -15.03 4.14 -0.94
N ASP A 153 -15.99 4.31 -0.02
CA ASP A 153 -17.42 4.21 -0.31
C ASP A 153 -17.89 5.18 -1.40
N LEU A 154 -17.25 6.34 -1.53
CA LEU A 154 -17.53 7.32 -2.59
C LEU A 154 -16.76 6.98 -3.88
N LEU A 155 -15.48 6.62 -3.76
CA LEU A 155 -14.62 6.34 -4.91
C LEU A 155 -15.10 5.15 -5.73
N ARG A 156 -15.79 4.18 -5.12
CA ARG A 156 -16.32 2.99 -5.82
C ARG A 156 -17.32 3.33 -6.94
N PHE A 157 -17.87 4.55 -6.96
CA PHE A 157 -18.80 5.00 -7.98
C PHE A 157 -18.12 5.64 -9.19
N TYR A 158 -16.79 5.84 -9.16
CA TYR A 158 -16.02 6.35 -10.29
C TYR A 158 -15.59 5.20 -11.22
N PRO A 159 -16.18 5.07 -12.43
CA PRO A 159 -15.93 3.95 -13.34
C PRO A 159 -14.47 3.82 -13.76
N THR A 160 -13.70 4.90 -13.81
CA THR A 160 -12.28 4.87 -14.21
C THR A 160 -11.32 4.56 -13.05
N THR A 161 -11.82 4.35 -11.83
CA THR A 161 -11.00 4.27 -10.63
C THR A 161 -10.74 2.83 -10.17
N LEU A 162 -9.47 2.53 -9.91
CA LEU A 162 -8.99 1.34 -9.20
C LEU A 162 -8.58 1.72 -7.79
N ILE A 163 -9.01 0.96 -6.79
CA ILE A 163 -8.68 1.19 -5.38
C ILE A 163 -7.93 -0.03 -4.85
N LEU A 164 -6.68 0.18 -4.44
CA LEU A 164 -5.81 -0.88 -3.91
C LEU A 164 -5.67 -0.74 -2.39
N ARG A 165 -6.17 -1.72 -1.63
CA ARG A 165 -6.13 -1.70 -0.16
C ARG A 165 -4.80 -2.26 0.36
N LEU A 166 -3.81 -1.39 0.54
CA LEU A 166 -2.54 -1.78 1.17
C LEU A 166 -2.68 -1.93 2.68
N ARG A 167 -1.89 -2.81 3.29
CA ARG A 167 -1.73 -2.89 4.74
C ARG A 167 -0.26 -3.04 5.10
N MET A 168 0.17 -2.32 6.14
CA MET A 168 1.51 -2.41 6.72
C MET A 168 2.61 -2.65 5.66
N PRO A 169 2.84 -1.69 4.74
CA PRO A 169 3.73 -1.90 3.60
C PRO A 169 5.17 -2.21 4.02
N VAL A 170 5.77 -3.19 3.35
CA VAL A 170 7.12 -3.71 3.61
C VAL A 170 7.97 -3.64 2.35
N SER A 171 9.23 -3.26 2.51
CA SER A 171 10.26 -3.32 1.48
C SER A 171 11.56 -3.88 2.07
N ASP A 172 12.50 -4.20 1.20
CA ASP A 172 13.89 -4.55 1.47
C ASP A 172 14.78 -3.32 1.75
N ASP A 173 14.25 -2.09 1.67
CA ASP A 173 14.92 -0.88 2.14
C ASP A 173 14.73 -0.62 3.66
N LEU A 174 15.53 0.29 4.23
CA LEU A 174 15.40 0.73 5.64
C LEU A 174 14.65 2.05 5.77
N HIS A 175 13.69 2.33 4.89
CA HIS A 175 12.97 3.59 4.93
C HIS A 175 12.12 3.71 6.22
N PRO A 176 12.04 4.87 6.89
CA PRO A 176 11.31 5.02 8.16
C PRO A 176 9.80 4.70 8.11
N ARG A 177 9.22 4.61 6.92
CA ARG A 177 7.82 4.20 6.72
C ARG A 177 7.65 2.69 6.59
N ASN A 178 8.72 1.95 6.34
CA ASN A 178 8.73 0.50 6.28
C ASN A 178 8.28 -0.09 7.61
N PHE A 179 7.32 -0.99 7.57
CA PHE A 179 6.81 -1.68 8.75
C PHE A 179 7.94 -2.35 9.52
N VAL A 180 8.86 -3.04 8.83
CA VAL A 180 10.00 -3.74 9.45
C VAL A 180 10.92 -2.75 10.17
N THR A 181 11.27 -1.63 9.53
CA THR A 181 12.11 -0.59 10.15
C THR A 181 11.47 -0.02 11.42
N LYS A 182 10.14 0.08 11.48
CA LYS A 182 9.44 0.56 12.67
C LYS A 182 9.50 -0.46 13.81
N ILE A 183 9.10 -1.70 13.55
CA ILE A 183 8.99 -2.70 14.62
C ILE A 183 10.36 -3.13 15.16
N THR A 184 11.42 -3.01 14.38
CA THR A 184 12.79 -3.26 14.83
C THR A 184 13.36 -2.13 15.71
N GLN A 185 12.72 -0.95 15.72
CA GLN A 185 13.08 0.19 16.58
C GLN A 185 12.23 0.28 17.84
N TYR A 186 11.17 -0.52 17.97
CA TYR A 186 10.31 -0.50 19.14
C TYR A 186 10.89 -1.37 20.25
N ASN A 187 10.89 -0.87 21.49
CA ASN A 187 11.29 -1.66 22.65
C ASN A 187 10.35 -2.85 22.88
N HIS A 188 9.06 -2.68 22.58
CA HIS A 188 8.04 -3.70 22.75
C HIS A 188 7.09 -3.74 21.56
N VAL A 189 6.57 -4.93 21.24
CA VAL A 189 5.58 -5.14 20.17
C VAL A 189 4.36 -5.95 20.64
N VAL A 190 3.19 -5.61 20.12
CA VAL A 190 1.99 -6.45 20.24
C VAL A 190 1.97 -7.40 19.06
N SER A 191 1.89 -8.71 19.33
CA SER A 191 1.94 -9.73 18.28
C SER A 191 0.54 -10.21 17.92
N ILE A 192 0.00 -9.71 16.81
CA ILE A 192 -1.29 -10.13 16.25
C ILE A 192 -1.12 -10.43 14.76
N PRO A 193 -1.66 -11.56 14.25
CA PRO A 193 -1.64 -11.88 12.83
C PRO A 193 -2.34 -10.83 11.97
N ASN A 194 -1.67 -10.37 10.92
CA ASN A 194 -2.13 -9.32 10.03
C ASN A 194 -1.77 -9.62 8.56
N SER A 195 -2.66 -9.26 7.62
CA SER A 195 -2.27 -9.20 6.21
C SER A 195 -1.34 -8.03 5.95
N ASN A 196 -0.24 -8.26 5.23
CA ASN A 196 0.79 -7.25 4.94
C ASN A 196 1.02 -7.14 3.42
N SER A 197 1.51 -5.98 2.97
CA SER A 197 1.79 -5.70 1.56
C SER A 197 3.30 -5.67 1.33
N ILE A 198 3.89 -6.72 0.76
CA ILE A 198 5.28 -6.71 0.31
C ILE A 198 5.37 -5.95 -1.02
N LEU A 199 5.96 -4.75 -0.97
CA LEU A 199 5.94 -3.82 -2.10
C LEU A 199 6.68 -4.35 -3.34
N HIS A 200 7.75 -5.13 -3.13
CA HIS A 200 8.49 -5.76 -4.23
C HIS A 200 7.60 -6.67 -5.09
N ASP A 201 6.72 -7.44 -4.45
CA ASP A 201 5.85 -8.40 -5.12
C ASP A 201 4.63 -7.68 -5.73
N LEU A 202 4.12 -6.66 -5.05
CA LEU A 202 2.82 -6.04 -5.36
C LEU A 202 2.90 -4.85 -6.31
N LEU A 203 3.93 -4.00 -6.25
CA LEU A 203 3.98 -2.80 -7.11
C LEU A 203 4.08 -3.10 -8.62
N PRO A 204 4.78 -4.17 -9.08
CA PRO A 204 4.69 -4.59 -10.48
C PRO A 204 3.25 -4.92 -10.91
N LEU A 205 2.48 -5.56 -10.03
CA LEU A 205 1.08 -5.88 -10.28
C LEU A 205 0.20 -4.64 -10.32
N ALA A 206 0.46 -3.62 -9.47
CA ALA A 206 -0.30 -2.36 -9.51
C ALA A 206 -0.17 -1.66 -10.87
N ILE A 207 1.05 -1.66 -11.44
CA ILE A 207 1.29 -1.12 -12.79
C ILE A 207 0.52 -1.95 -13.82
N ALA A 208 0.62 -3.27 -13.76
CA ALA A 208 -0.08 -4.15 -14.70
C ALA A 208 -1.60 -3.94 -14.64
N MET A 209 -2.19 -3.85 -13.44
CA MET A 209 -3.62 -3.60 -13.27
C MET A 209 -4.05 -2.26 -13.86
N ALA A 210 -3.25 -1.21 -13.67
CA ALA A 210 -3.49 0.08 -14.30
C ALA A 210 -3.46 -0.03 -15.83
N GLU A 211 -2.47 -0.75 -16.40
CA GLU A 211 -2.32 -0.94 -17.84
C GLU A 211 -3.44 -1.74 -18.50
N HIS A 212 -4.10 -2.63 -17.73
CA HIS A 212 -5.30 -3.37 -18.14
C HIS A 212 -6.60 -2.60 -17.84
N ALA A 213 -6.50 -1.38 -17.32
CA ALA A 213 -7.64 -0.55 -16.91
C ALA A 213 -8.58 -1.30 -15.95
N GLU A 214 -8.03 -2.08 -15.01
CA GLU A 214 -8.83 -2.68 -13.93
C GLU A 214 -9.48 -1.60 -13.10
N THR A 215 -10.68 -1.84 -12.57
CA THR A 215 -11.42 -0.85 -11.79
C THR A 215 -12.05 -1.49 -10.55
N GLY A 216 -12.61 -0.64 -9.69
CA GLY A 216 -13.21 -1.06 -8.43
C GLY A 216 -12.16 -1.34 -7.35
N VAL A 217 -12.56 -2.08 -6.32
CA VAL A 217 -11.74 -2.32 -5.13
C VAL A 217 -11.00 -3.65 -5.25
N VAL A 218 -9.74 -3.70 -4.83
CA VAL A 218 -8.94 -4.92 -4.70
C VAL A 218 -8.18 -4.91 -3.37
N ASN A 219 -8.32 -5.99 -2.59
CA ASN A 219 -7.49 -6.24 -1.42
C ASN A 219 -6.04 -6.48 -1.88
N PHE A 220 -5.12 -5.60 -1.47
CA PHE A 220 -3.78 -5.50 -2.07
C PHE A 220 -2.68 -5.85 -1.07
N THR A 221 -2.78 -7.07 -0.53
CA THR A 221 -1.85 -7.69 0.40
C THR A 221 -1.40 -9.04 -0.14
N ASN A 222 -0.26 -9.54 0.32
CA ASN A 222 0.10 -10.93 0.06
C ASN A 222 -0.93 -11.87 0.75
N PRO A 223 -1.22 -13.05 0.17
CA PRO A 223 -2.11 -14.03 0.80
C PRO A 223 -1.65 -14.43 2.20
N GLY A 224 -2.62 -14.61 3.11
CA GLY A 224 -2.39 -15.01 4.49
C GLY A 224 -2.23 -13.84 5.47
N ALA A 225 -1.88 -14.20 6.70
CA ALA A 225 -1.64 -13.29 7.80
C ALA A 225 -0.39 -13.72 8.57
N ILE A 226 0.37 -12.74 9.06
CA ILE A 226 1.60 -12.97 9.84
C ILE A 226 1.63 -12.04 11.04
N SER A 227 2.06 -12.56 12.19
CA SER A 227 2.17 -11.81 13.43
C SER A 227 3.51 -11.07 13.54
N HIS A 228 3.60 -10.14 14.50
CA HIS A 228 4.82 -9.36 14.69
C HIS A 228 5.98 -10.25 15.16
N ASN A 229 5.69 -11.24 16.03
CA ASN A 229 6.70 -12.17 16.50
C ASN A 229 7.22 -13.09 15.39
N GLU A 230 6.37 -13.50 14.45
CA GLU A 230 6.81 -14.27 13.28
C GLU A 230 7.71 -13.43 12.36
N VAL A 231 7.34 -12.17 12.11
CA VAL A 231 8.18 -11.23 11.35
C VAL A 231 9.53 -11.01 12.03
N LEU A 232 9.56 -10.71 13.34
CA LEU A 232 10.80 -10.50 14.08
C LEU A 232 11.61 -11.80 14.23
N GLY A 233 10.95 -12.95 14.29
CA GLY A 233 11.59 -14.26 14.24
C GLY A 233 12.36 -14.47 12.94
N LEU A 234 11.72 -14.21 11.79
CA LEU A 234 12.36 -14.26 10.48
C LEU A 234 13.47 -13.22 10.33
N TYR A 235 13.27 -12.00 10.86
CA TYR A 235 14.28 -10.95 10.85
C TYR A 235 15.53 -11.38 11.63
N ARG A 236 15.34 -11.96 12.81
CA ARG A 236 16.43 -12.51 13.61
C ARG A 236 17.12 -13.67 12.89
N GLU A 237 16.36 -14.59 12.32
CA GLU A 237 16.92 -15.74 11.59
C GLU A 237 17.79 -15.32 10.40
N ILE A 238 17.33 -14.33 9.61
CA ILE A 238 17.89 -14.05 8.29
C ILE A 238 18.79 -12.81 8.29
N VAL A 239 18.40 -11.73 8.98
CA VAL A 239 19.05 -10.42 8.87
C VAL A 239 19.99 -10.13 10.03
N ASP A 240 19.53 -10.34 11.27
CA ASP A 240 20.31 -10.05 12.49
C ASP A 240 20.10 -11.12 13.58
N PRO A 241 20.95 -12.17 13.63
CA PRO A 241 20.87 -13.23 14.65
C PRO A 241 20.96 -12.75 16.10
N GLY A 242 21.50 -11.56 16.34
CA GLY A 242 21.60 -10.95 17.67
C GLY A 242 20.34 -10.20 18.11
N PHE A 243 19.36 -10.02 17.21
CA PHE A 243 18.18 -9.19 17.46
C PHE A 243 17.32 -9.75 18.60
N LYS A 244 16.87 -8.86 19.49
CA LYS A 244 16.01 -9.15 20.63
C LYS A 244 14.86 -8.17 20.68
N TRP A 245 13.71 -8.64 21.15
CA TRP A 245 12.52 -7.82 21.36
C TRP A 245 11.74 -8.32 22.56
N GLU A 246 10.86 -7.47 23.07
CA GLU A 246 9.90 -7.80 24.12
C GLU A 246 8.47 -7.61 23.61
N ASN A 247 7.50 -8.25 24.28
CA ASN A 247 6.10 -8.15 23.92
C ASN A 247 5.32 -7.23 24.86
N PHE A 248 4.27 -6.60 24.33
CA PHE A 248 3.21 -5.97 25.10
C PHE A 248 1.90 -6.78 24.99
N THR A 249 1.08 -6.65 26.03
CA THR A 249 -0.36 -6.89 25.96
C THR A 249 -1.06 -5.75 25.19
N LEU A 250 -2.27 -6.01 24.68
CA LEU A 250 -3.07 -4.96 24.05
C LEU A 250 -3.44 -3.81 25.00
N GLU A 251 -3.65 -4.11 26.27
CA GLU A 251 -3.96 -3.11 27.29
C GLU A 251 -2.77 -2.15 27.49
N GLU A 252 -1.55 -2.69 27.52
CA GLU A 252 -0.32 -1.88 27.62
C GLU A 252 -0.13 -1.02 26.37
N GLN A 253 -0.36 -1.58 25.17
CA GLN A 253 -0.30 -0.78 23.94
C GLN A 253 -1.31 0.36 23.95
N GLY A 254 -2.54 0.11 24.42
CA GLY A 254 -3.60 1.12 24.54
C GLY A 254 -3.21 2.31 25.42
N LYS A 255 -2.29 2.14 26.37
CA LYS A 255 -1.77 3.23 27.22
C LYS A 255 -0.76 4.13 26.50
N VAL A 256 -0.21 3.69 25.37
CA VAL A 256 0.87 4.39 24.64
C VAL A 256 0.37 5.01 23.32
N VAL A 257 -0.70 4.47 22.72
CA VAL A 257 -1.26 4.97 21.46
C VAL A 257 -2.46 5.89 21.69
N LYS A 258 -2.61 6.94 20.86
CA LYS A 258 -3.77 7.85 20.97
C LYS A 258 -5.04 7.28 20.35
N ALA A 259 -4.90 6.42 19.34
CA ALA A 259 -6.02 5.85 18.59
C ALA A 259 -5.88 4.34 18.45
N GLY A 260 -7.01 3.65 18.25
CA GLY A 260 -7.03 2.21 18.02
C GLY A 260 -6.21 1.80 16.80
N ARG A 261 -5.75 0.54 16.78
CA ARG A 261 -5.04 -0.06 15.64
C ARG A 261 -5.91 -1.13 14.99
N SER A 262 -5.97 -1.11 13.65
CA SER A 262 -6.64 -2.14 12.86
C SER A 262 -5.79 -3.39 12.85
N ASN A 263 -6.38 -4.51 13.27
CA ASN A 263 -5.81 -5.84 13.10
C ASN A 263 -6.81 -6.68 12.29
N CYS A 264 -6.40 -7.13 11.10
CA CYS A 264 -7.27 -7.95 10.27
C CYS A 264 -6.51 -8.78 9.24
N GLU A 265 -7.22 -9.77 8.69
CA GLU A 265 -6.86 -10.48 7.48
C GLU A 265 -7.79 -10.05 6.32
N LEU A 266 -7.23 -9.86 5.13
CA LEU A 266 -7.96 -9.56 3.91
C LEU A 266 -8.02 -10.79 3.00
N ASP A 267 -9.18 -11.06 2.42
CA ASP A 267 -9.35 -12.10 1.40
C ASP A 267 -8.64 -11.66 0.12
N THR A 268 -7.63 -12.42 -0.32
CA THR A 268 -6.84 -12.13 -1.53
C THR A 268 -7.28 -12.95 -2.74
N THR A 269 -8.42 -13.63 -2.69
CA THR A 269 -8.90 -14.50 -3.78
C THR A 269 -9.03 -13.72 -5.10
N LYS A 270 -9.58 -12.50 -5.03
CA LYS A 270 -9.69 -11.61 -6.21
C LYS A 270 -8.30 -11.27 -6.77
N LEU A 271 -7.38 -10.82 -5.93
CA LEU A 271 -6.01 -10.48 -6.31
C LEU A 271 -5.30 -11.66 -6.99
N VAL A 272 -5.35 -12.84 -6.38
CA VAL A 272 -4.75 -14.08 -6.93
C VAL A 272 -5.40 -14.47 -8.25
N GLY A 273 -6.71 -14.26 -8.40
CA GLY A 273 -7.41 -14.46 -9.67
C GLY A 273 -6.90 -13.53 -10.78
N ILE A 274 -6.66 -12.25 -10.47
CA ILE A 274 -6.07 -11.28 -11.41
C ILE A 274 -4.67 -11.72 -11.81
N VAL A 275 -3.82 -12.10 -10.85
CA VAL A 275 -2.45 -12.60 -11.13
C VAL A 275 -2.49 -13.81 -12.08
N LYS A 276 -3.38 -14.77 -11.83
CA LYS A 276 -3.52 -15.95 -12.70
C LYS A 276 -3.94 -15.56 -14.11
N ARG A 277 -4.91 -14.64 -14.26
CA ARG A 277 -5.35 -14.12 -15.56
C ARG A 277 -4.19 -13.47 -16.30
N TYR A 278 -3.45 -12.56 -15.67
CA TYR A 278 -2.34 -11.88 -16.33
C TYR A 278 -1.19 -12.81 -16.70
N ARG A 279 -0.86 -13.79 -15.86
CA ARG A 279 0.14 -14.80 -16.23
C ARG A 279 -0.30 -15.63 -17.44
N ALA A 280 -1.59 -15.97 -17.55
CA ALA A 280 -2.13 -16.63 -18.74
C ALA A 280 -2.07 -15.73 -19.99
N GLU A 281 -2.10 -14.41 -19.81
CA GLU A 281 -1.94 -13.40 -20.87
C GLU A 281 -0.46 -13.04 -21.15
N GLY A 282 0.49 -13.70 -20.48
CA GLY A 282 1.93 -13.51 -20.71
C GLY A 282 2.59 -12.42 -19.85
N TRP A 283 1.96 -11.97 -18.78
CA TRP A 283 2.59 -11.05 -17.82
C TRP A 283 3.71 -11.74 -17.03
N GLU A 284 4.93 -11.22 -17.16
CA GLU A 284 6.14 -11.74 -16.51
C GLU A 284 6.54 -10.94 -15.25
N GLY A 285 5.65 -10.08 -14.73
CA GLY A 285 5.95 -9.16 -13.62
C GLY A 285 6.08 -9.80 -12.22
N GLY A 286 6.17 -11.13 -12.15
CA GLY A 286 6.47 -11.88 -10.93
C GLY A 286 5.29 -12.65 -10.34
N GLU A 287 5.45 -13.05 -9.09
CA GLU A 287 4.47 -13.81 -8.31
C GLU A 287 4.05 -13.00 -7.09
N VAL A 288 2.86 -13.30 -6.56
CA VAL A 288 2.42 -12.80 -5.26
C VAL A 288 2.41 -13.99 -4.30
N PRO A 289 3.54 -14.31 -3.64
CA PRO A 289 3.65 -15.44 -2.73
C PRO A 289 2.85 -15.19 -1.44
N GLU A 290 2.56 -16.28 -0.73
CA GLU A 290 2.01 -16.24 0.63
C GLU A 290 2.95 -15.44 1.56
N ILE A 291 2.38 -14.76 2.56
CA ILE A 291 3.07 -13.71 3.29
C ILE A 291 4.36 -14.18 4.01
N HIS A 292 4.43 -15.41 4.51
CA HIS A 292 5.64 -15.93 5.18
C HIS A 292 6.79 -16.14 4.18
N GLU A 293 6.47 -16.71 3.02
CA GLU A 293 7.44 -16.84 1.93
C GLU A 293 7.87 -15.47 1.41
N ALA A 294 6.92 -14.55 1.26
CA ALA A 294 7.17 -13.18 0.83
C ALA A 294 8.15 -12.44 1.78
N TYR A 295 7.96 -12.57 3.09
CA TYR A 295 8.87 -12.02 4.10
C TYR A 295 10.26 -12.64 4.04
N ARG A 296 10.37 -13.98 3.91
CA ARG A 296 11.66 -14.66 3.78
C ARG A 296 12.46 -14.12 2.58
N ARG A 297 11.83 -14.07 1.40
CA ARG A 297 12.43 -13.51 0.18
C ARG A 297 12.82 -12.03 0.36
N CYS A 298 11.98 -11.25 1.03
CA CYS A 298 12.25 -9.85 1.33
C CYS A 298 13.48 -9.67 2.25
N PHE A 299 13.60 -10.49 3.29
CA PHE A 299 14.72 -10.44 4.22
C PHE A 299 16.03 -10.95 3.64
N GLU A 300 15.98 -11.93 2.74
CA GLU A 300 17.15 -12.35 1.97
C GLU A 300 17.72 -11.19 1.15
N ARG A 301 16.86 -10.46 0.40
CA ARG A 301 17.27 -9.25 -0.34
C ARG A 301 17.76 -8.15 0.58
N MET A 302 17.11 -7.94 1.73
CA MET A 302 17.54 -6.95 2.73
C MET A 302 18.95 -7.26 3.24
N ARG A 303 19.23 -8.52 3.59
CA ARG A 303 20.56 -8.96 4.03
C ARG A 303 21.61 -8.73 2.94
N GLU A 304 21.33 -9.10 1.71
CA GLU A 304 22.24 -8.88 0.57
C GLU A 304 22.53 -7.39 0.35
N GLY A 305 21.50 -6.54 0.47
CA GLY A 305 21.64 -5.08 0.41
C GLY A 305 22.48 -4.49 1.54
N LEU A 306 22.43 -5.07 2.74
CA LEU A 306 23.26 -4.65 3.88
C LEU A 306 24.71 -5.11 3.72
N GLN A 307 24.95 -6.35 3.28
CA GLN A 307 26.29 -6.89 3.06
C GLN A 307 27.04 -6.15 1.96
N SER A 308 26.36 -5.85 0.85
CA SER A 308 26.95 -5.07 -0.26
C SER A 308 27.36 -3.65 0.15
N ARG A 309 26.60 -3.00 1.04
CA ARG A 309 26.95 -1.68 1.60
C ARG A 309 28.06 -1.75 2.64
N GLY A 310 28.07 -2.78 3.49
CA GLY A 310 29.10 -3.01 4.49
C GLY A 310 30.46 -3.34 3.86
N GLY A 311 30.48 -4.13 2.78
CA GLY A 311 31.70 -4.44 2.03
C GLY A 311 32.22 -3.29 1.15
N ALA A 312 31.39 -2.31 0.81
CA ALA A 312 31.82 -1.10 0.09
C ALA A 312 32.42 -0.02 1.02
N LEU A 313 32.33 -0.21 2.34
CA LEU A 313 32.84 0.70 3.38
C LEU A 313 34.04 0.12 4.15
N ALA A 314 34.47 -1.10 3.82
CA ALA A 314 35.64 -1.79 4.37
C ALA A 314 36.79 -1.80 3.35
#